data_AF-A0A0P0XDJ6-F1
#
_entry.id   AF-A0A0P0XDJ6-F1
#
_cell.length_a   1.000
_cell.length_b   1.000
_cell.length_c   1.000
_cell.angle_alpha   90.00
_cell.angle_beta   90.00
_cell.angle_gamma   90.00
#
_symmetry.space_group_name_H-M   'P 1'
#
loop_
_entity.id
_entity.type
_entity.pdbx_description
1 polymer ?
#
loop_
_entity_poly.entity_id
_entity_poly.type
_entity_poly.pdbx_seq_one_letter_code
_entity_poly.pdbx_strand_id
1 'polypeptide(L)'
;ISGRDTYPIGLKRVSPASATAKACDAWRKAAQDGSGAASSASPAAASTDVVVVPRDWEAMPSGPAGGLVPARGPPADVLTWGELQAEMERILQAGARSIGREIEEAKAAAAASANERADKLAHDLVEVREDFQKMRELVAENERQRQGLEHRMSELENNLLEIRGSLRVTYTGMHQLAGECGVTTTIPANPDEFSLTSSLAELATAMEEIPSKHAARIGDETSNGIYTWACHVLACVRLAHPDLDLLRILDQGAANDACKGMMEEVSDLGESVLPLFEG
;
A
#
# COMPACT_ATOMS: atom_id res chain seq x y z
N ILE A 1 21.98 -8.45 -33.28
CA ILE A 1 20.55 -8.67 -32.94
C ILE A 1 20.28 -7.82 -31.68
N SER A 2 20.43 -6.49 -31.70
CA SER A 2 19.68 -5.39 -32.36
C SER A 2 18.25 -5.23 -31.83
N GLY A 3 18.04 -4.18 -31.04
CA GLY A 3 16.74 -3.75 -30.50
C GLY A 3 16.84 -3.04 -29.15
N ARG A 4 17.58 -1.93 -29.05
CA ARG A 4 17.52 -0.99 -27.91
C ARG A 4 16.80 0.27 -28.39
N ASP A 5 15.54 0.41 -27.99
CA ASP A 5 14.82 1.68 -28.05
C ASP A 5 14.69 2.25 -26.64
N THR A 6 15.43 3.33 -26.42
CA THR A 6 15.43 4.18 -25.22
C THR A 6 14.40 5.29 -25.42
N TYR A 7 13.39 5.37 -24.55
CA TYR A 7 12.55 6.57 -24.39
C TYR A 7 12.83 7.22 -23.02
N PRO A 8 13.09 8.53 -22.94
CA PRO A 8 13.23 9.23 -21.68
C PRO A 8 11.88 9.81 -21.25
N ILE A 9 11.29 9.27 -20.18
CA ILE A 9 10.17 9.92 -19.49
C ILE A 9 10.69 10.47 -18.17
N GLY A 10 11.07 11.75 -18.21
CA GLY A 10 11.37 12.55 -17.03
C GLY A 10 10.07 12.90 -16.29
N LEU A 11 9.56 11.97 -15.49
CA LEU A 11 8.53 12.28 -14.49
C LEU A 11 9.22 12.58 -13.15
N LYS A 12 9.25 13.87 -12.83
CA LYS A 12 9.57 14.42 -11.51
C LYS A 12 8.64 13.74 -10.48
N ARG A 13 9.14 12.72 -9.78
CA ARG A 13 8.48 12.14 -8.60
C ARG A 13 8.42 13.22 -7.52
N VAL A 14 7.27 13.88 -7.38
CA VAL A 14 6.90 14.56 -6.15
C VAL A 14 6.30 13.50 -5.24
N SER A 15 7.08 13.01 -4.28
CA SER A 15 6.61 12.07 -3.26
C SER A 15 5.56 12.75 -2.37
N PRO A 16 4.30 12.27 -2.29
CA PRO A 16 3.32 12.79 -1.33
C PRO A 16 3.53 12.25 0.09
N ALA A 17 4.55 11.41 0.32
CA ALA A 17 4.66 10.54 1.50
C ALA A 17 5.06 11.24 2.81
N SER A 18 5.21 12.57 2.86
CA SER A 18 5.59 13.29 4.09
C SER A 18 4.48 14.14 4.71
N ALA A 19 3.37 14.40 4.00
CA ALA A 19 2.32 15.30 4.51
C ALA A 19 1.15 14.55 5.18
N THR A 20 0.89 13.30 4.81
CA THR A 20 -0.22 12.50 5.35
C THR A 20 0.09 11.81 6.69
N ALA A 21 1.37 11.62 7.05
CA ALA A 21 1.74 11.02 8.33
C ALA A 21 1.38 11.92 9.54
N LYS A 22 1.43 13.25 9.40
CA LYS A 22 1.05 14.18 10.49
C LYS A 22 -0.47 14.36 10.64
N ALA A 23 -1.25 14.12 9.58
CA ALA A 23 -2.70 14.22 9.64
C ALA A 23 -3.35 13.00 10.34
N CYS A 24 -2.79 11.80 10.17
CA CYS A 24 -3.28 10.61 10.86
C CYS A 24 -3.00 10.61 12.37
N ASP A 25 -1.87 11.18 12.82
CA ASP A 25 -1.57 11.29 14.26
C ASP A 25 -2.45 12.31 14.99
N ALA A 26 -2.88 13.38 14.31
CA ALA A 26 -3.82 14.34 14.88
C ALA A 26 -5.21 13.73 15.10
N TRP A 27 -5.68 12.88 14.18
CA TRP A 27 -6.98 12.21 14.32
C TRP A 27 -6.95 11.10 15.38
N ARG A 28 -5.84 10.34 15.49
CA ARG A 28 -5.70 9.31 16.53
C ARG A 28 -5.58 9.91 17.94
N LYS A 29 -4.99 11.10 18.10
CA LYS A 29 -5.02 11.82 19.40
C LYS A 29 -6.40 12.37 19.76
N ALA A 30 -7.16 12.88 18.79
CA ALA A 30 -8.52 13.39 19.06
C ALA A 30 -9.51 12.26 19.45
N ALA A 31 -9.31 11.04 18.96
CA ALA A 31 -10.19 9.91 19.28
C ALA A 31 -9.90 9.25 20.65
N GLN A 32 -8.71 9.41 21.23
CA GLN A 32 -8.36 8.82 22.53
C GLN A 32 -8.73 9.67 23.75
N ASP A 33 -8.95 10.98 23.58
CA ASP A 33 -9.48 11.85 24.65
C ASP A 33 -11.01 11.77 24.83
N GLY A 34 -11.70 10.92 24.06
CA GLY A 34 -13.16 10.79 24.05
C GLY A 34 -13.76 9.75 25.02
N SER A 35 -12.97 9.18 25.94
CA SER A 35 -13.40 8.09 26.81
C SER A 35 -13.64 8.54 28.24
N GLY A 36 -14.92 8.75 28.59
CA GLY A 36 -15.37 8.58 29.97
C GLY A 36 -15.71 9.87 30.73
N ALA A 37 -16.91 10.39 30.50
CA ALA A 37 -17.78 10.86 31.57
C ALA A 37 -19.16 11.15 30.99
N ALA A 38 -20.11 10.27 31.30
CA ALA A 38 -21.52 10.59 31.22
C ALA A 38 -21.78 11.76 32.19
N SER A 39 -21.89 12.97 31.66
CA SER A 39 -22.45 14.11 32.39
C SER A 39 -23.44 14.80 31.48
N SER A 40 -24.71 14.50 31.74
CA SER A 40 -25.89 15.17 31.23
C SER A 40 -25.91 16.60 31.75
N ALA A 41 -25.15 17.49 31.12
CA ALA A 41 -25.32 18.92 31.26
C ALA A 41 -25.91 19.44 29.94
N SER A 42 -27.22 19.72 29.98
CA SER A 42 -27.90 20.46 28.93
C SER A 42 -27.12 21.72 28.59
N PRO A 43 -26.85 22.03 27.32
CA PRO A 43 -26.27 23.31 26.98
C PRO A 43 -27.28 24.39 27.34
N ALA A 44 -26.94 25.18 28.37
CA ALA A 44 -27.60 26.45 28.60
C ALA A 44 -27.49 27.27 27.33
N ALA A 45 -28.64 27.71 26.82
CA ALA A 45 -28.75 28.57 25.67
C ALA A 45 -27.85 29.79 25.86
N ALA A 46 -26.72 29.82 25.16
CA ALA A 46 -25.99 31.05 24.92
C ALA A 46 -26.87 31.88 23.99
N SER A 47 -27.71 32.70 24.60
CA SER A 47 -28.40 33.82 23.97
C SER A 47 -27.33 34.67 23.30
N THR A 48 -27.22 34.54 21.97
CA THR A 48 -26.47 35.48 21.16
C THR A 48 -27.09 36.85 21.38
N ASP A 49 -26.39 37.67 22.14
CA ASP A 49 -26.66 39.09 22.28
C ASP A 49 -26.60 39.67 20.88
N VAL A 50 -27.77 40.00 20.34
CA VAL A 50 -27.89 40.73 19.08
C VAL A 50 -27.38 42.13 19.38
N VAL A 51 -26.09 42.32 19.14
CA VAL A 51 -25.47 43.65 19.09
C VAL A 51 -26.17 44.39 17.95
N VAL A 52 -27.18 45.18 18.32
CA VAL A 52 -27.72 46.24 17.48
C VAL A 52 -26.60 47.26 17.36
N VAL A 53 -25.84 47.17 16.27
CA VAL A 53 -24.92 48.22 15.84
C VAL A 53 -25.77 49.48 15.64
N PRO A 54 -25.58 50.54 16.46
CA PRO A 54 -26.20 51.81 16.18
C PRO A 54 -25.65 52.27 14.83
N ARG A 55 -26.61 52.61 13.97
CA ARG A 55 -26.44 53.08 12.61
C ARG A 55 -25.58 54.34 12.62
N ASP A 56 -24.27 54.16 12.52
CA ASP A 56 -23.32 55.25 12.41
C ASP A 56 -23.44 55.90 11.03
N TRP A 57 -23.37 57.23 11.07
CA TRP A 57 -22.87 58.08 9.98
C TRP A 57 -23.84 58.35 8.81
N GLU A 58 -24.80 59.24 9.09
CA GLU A 58 -24.79 60.63 8.58
C GLU A 58 -24.22 60.84 7.17
N ALA A 59 -24.94 60.39 6.15
CA ALA A 59 -24.84 60.98 4.81
C ALA A 59 -25.80 62.18 4.77
N MET A 60 -25.27 63.40 4.90
CA MET A 60 -25.99 64.61 4.51
C MET A 60 -26.52 64.43 3.08
N PRO A 61 -27.83 64.55 2.83
CA PRO A 61 -28.28 64.81 1.47
C PRO A 61 -27.79 66.22 1.15
N SER A 62 -26.72 66.29 0.36
CA SER A 62 -26.38 67.49 -0.40
C SER A 62 -27.49 67.69 -1.42
N GLY A 63 -28.63 68.20 -0.95
CA GLY A 63 -29.68 68.69 -1.81
C GLY A 63 -29.11 69.82 -2.66
N PRO A 64 -29.52 69.93 -3.93
CA PRO A 64 -29.06 71.01 -4.78
C PRO A 64 -29.41 72.33 -4.08
N ALA A 65 -28.38 73.09 -3.75
CA ALA A 65 -28.47 74.50 -3.42
C ALA A 65 -28.93 75.26 -4.68
N GLY A 66 -30.18 75.04 -5.07
CA GLY A 66 -30.88 75.82 -6.07
C GLY A 66 -31.25 77.14 -5.41
N GLY A 67 -30.45 78.16 -5.71
CA GLY A 67 -30.59 79.49 -5.15
C GLY A 67 -32.02 80.00 -5.23
N LEU A 68 -32.67 80.11 -4.07
CA LEU A 68 -33.78 81.02 -3.88
C LEU A 68 -33.22 82.43 -4.01
N VAL A 69 -33.25 82.94 -5.26
CA VAL A 69 -33.23 84.37 -5.53
C VAL A 69 -34.25 85.01 -4.59
N PRO A 70 -33.88 86.05 -3.80
CA PRO A 70 -34.82 86.75 -2.95
C PRO A 70 -35.80 87.49 -3.86
N ALA A 71 -36.85 86.80 -4.28
CA ALA A 71 -38.01 87.41 -4.88
C ALA A 71 -38.62 88.31 -3.80
N ARG A 72 -38.27 89.60 -3.90
CA ARG A 72 -38.92 90.78 -3.34
C ARG A 72 -40.13 90.40 -2.49
N GLY A 73 -39.89 90.34 -1.18
CA GLY A 73 -40.88 89.92 -0.20
C GLY A 73 -42.21 90.63 -0.45
N PRO A 74 -43.35 89.92 -0.31
CA PRO A 74 -44.64 90.58 -0.27
C PRO A 74 -44.56 91.74 0.75
N PRO A 75 -45.15 92.91 0.46
CA PRO A 75 -45.32 93.93 1.49
C PRO A 75 -45.94 93.26 2.73
N ALA A 76 -45.67 93.81 3.92
CA ALA A 76 -46.21 93.31 5.19
C ALA A 76 -47.75 93.48 5.25
N ASP A 77 -48.45 92.88 4.30
CA ASP A 77 -49.87 92.68 4.27
C ASP A 77 -50.15 91.66 5.36
N VAL A 78 -50.90 92.12 6.34
CA VAL A 78 -51.48 91.28 7.37
C VAL A 78 -52.28 90.21 6.65
N LEU A 79 -51.72 88.99 6.55
CA LEU A 79 -52.45 87.82 6.04
C LEU A 79 -53.77 87.79 6.81
N THR A 80 -54.86 87.81 6.06
CA THR A 80 -56.17 87.57 6.67
C THR A 80 -56.12 86.22 7.35
N TRP A 81 -56.87 86.05 8.43
CA TRP A 81 -56.95 84.77 9.13
C TRP A 81 -57.21 83.58 8.19
N GLY A 82 -58.00 83.79 7.13
CA GLY A 82 -58.26 82.79 6.09
C GLY A 82 -57.04 82.42 5.24
N GLU A 83 -56.16 83.37 4.90
CA GLU A 83 -54.92 83.09 4.16
C GLU A 83 -53.90 82.33 5.02
N LEU A 84 -53.78 82.69 6.31
CA LEU A 84 -52.93 81.95 7.25
C LEU A 84 -53.41 80.49 7.38
N GLN A 85 -54.72 80.29 7.52
CA GLN A 85 -55.31 78.95 7.58
C GLN A 85 -55.02 78.15 6.30
N ALA A 86 -55.18 78.76 5.12
CA ALA A 86 -54.90 78.13 3.84
C ALA A 86 -53.40 77.80 3.65
N GLU A 87 -52.50 78.65 4.13
CA GLU A 87 -51.05 78.41 4.13
C GLU A 87 -50.69 77.21 5.01
N MET A 88 -51.21 77.17 6.24
CA MET A 88 -50.99 76.07 7.17
C MET A 88 -51.49 74.73 6.61
N GLU A 89 -52.68 74.72 6.01
CA GLU A 89 -53.22 73.53 5.34
C GLU A 89 -52.31 73.07 4.19
N ARG A 90 -51.81 74.00 3.37
CA ARG A 90 -50.91 73.68 2.26
C ARG A 90 -49.58 73.10 2.75
N ILE A 91 -49.00 73.65 3.82
CA ILE A 91 -47.76 73.14 4.42
C ILE A 91 -47.97 71.73 4.97
N LEU A 92 -49.05 71.49 5.71
CA LEU A 92 -49.39 70.17 6.23
C LEU A 92 -49.60 69.15 5.10
N GLN A 93 -50.32 69.55 4.05
CA GLN A 93 -50.56 68.69 2.89
C GLN A 93 -49.27 68.41 2.09
N ALA A 94 -48.36 69.38 1.99
CA ALA A 94 -47.04 69.19 1.37
C ALA A 94 -46.15 68.26 2.22
N GLY A 95 -46.12 68.45 3.54
CA GLY A 95 -45.40 67.61 4.49
C GLY A 95 -45.90 66.16 4.46
N ALA A 96 -47.22 65.94 4.53
CA ALA A 96 -47.82 64.61 4.42
C ALA A 96 -47.48 63.92 3.10
N ARG A 97 -47.49 64.65 1.98
CA ARG A 97 -47.07 64.12 0.67
C ARG A 97 -45.57 63.79 0.60
N SER A 98 -44.70 64.57 1.26
CA SER A 98 -43.26 64.29 1.33
C SER A 98 -43.00 63.02 2.12
N ILE A 99 -43.54 62.93 3.33
CA ILE A 99 -43.42 61.75 4.20
C ILE A 99 -43.98 60.51 3.50
N GLY A 100 -45.13 60.64 2.82
CA GLY A 100 -45.70 59.55 2.04
C GLY A 100 -44.77 59.02 0.94
N ARG A 101 -44.08 59.92 0.22
CA ARG A 101 -43.07 59.51 -0.77
C ARG A 101 -41.86 58.84 -0.13
N GLU A 102 -41.31 59.41 0.95
CA GLU A 102 -40.18 58.83 1.68
C GLU A 102 -40.50 57.43 2.22
N ILE A 103 -41.72 57.20 2.72
CA ILE A 103 -42.19 55.88 3.17
C ILE A 103 -42.25 54.89 2.00
N GLU A 104 -42.83 55.28 0.86
CA GLU A 104 -42.90 54.40 -0.31
C GLU A 104 -41.53 54.12 -0.92
N GLU A 105 -40.62 55.10 -0.95
CA GLU A 105 -39.23 54.92 -1.37
C GLU A 105 -38.47 53.99 -0.42
N ALA A 106 -38.59 54.18 0.91
CA ALA A 106 -37.97 53.30 1.90
C ALA A 106 -38.50 51.86 1.81
N LYS A 107 -39.81 51.71 1.57
CA LYS A 107 -40.45 50.41 1.36
C LYS A 107 -39.98 49.73 0.08
N ALA A 108 -39.86 50.47 -1.02
CA ALA A 108 -39.32 49.96 -2.28
C ALA A 108 -37.85 49.54 -2.14
N ALA A 109 -37.03 50.35 -1.46
CA ALA A 109 -35.63 50.03 -1.19
C ALA A 109 -35.49 48.79 -0.28
N ALA A 110 -36.32 48.68 0.77
CA ALA A 110 -36.34 47.51 1.64
C ALA A 110 -36.79 46.24 0.89
N ALA A 111 -37.80 46.34 0.03
CA ALA A 111 -38.25 45.23 -0.81
C ALA A 111 -37.17 44.79 -1.81
N ALA A 112 -36.49 45.74 -2.46
CA ALA A 112 -35.38 45.45 -3.38
C ALA A 112 -34.22 44.75 -2.66
N SER A 113 -33.81 45.25 -1.49
CA SER A 113 -32.74 44.62 -0.68
C SER A 113 -33.13 43.24 -0.17
N ALA A 114 -34.39 43.03 0.22
CA ALA A 114 -34.89 41.73 0.63
C ALA A 114 -34.88 40.71 -0.52
N ASN A 115 -35.27 41.14 -1.73
CA ASN A 115 -35.22 40.30 -2.94
C ASN A 115 -33.78 39.94 -3.31
N GLU A 116 -32.85 40.91 -3.31
CA GLU A 116 -31.43 40.65 -3.59
C GLU A 116 -30.84 39.60 -2.64
N ARG A 117 -31.16 39.71 -1.34
CA ARG A 117 -30.76 38.71 -0.34
C ARG A 117 -31.41 37.35 -0.58
N ALA A 118 -32.69 37.31 -0.96
CA ALA A 118 -33.39 36.07 -1.26
C ALA A 118 -32.80 35.36 -2.48
N ASP A 119 -32.47 36.12 -3.54
CA ASP A 119 -31.82 35.61 -4.75
C ASP A 119 -30.42 35.08 -4.43
N LYS A 120 -29.64 35.80 -3.61
CA LYS A 120 -28.34 35.33 -3.14
C LYS A 120 -28.46 34.02 -2.35
N LEU A 121 -29.39 33.94 -1.40
CA LEU A 121 -29.62 32.71 -0.64
C LEU A 121 -30.08 31.55 -1.52
N ALA A 122 -30.92 31.82 -2.53
CA ALA A 122 -31.35 30.81 -3.49
C ALA A 122 -30.16 30.27 -4.29
N HIS A 123 -29.26 31.14 -4.74
CA HIS A 123 -28.02 30.75 -5.43
C HIS A 123 -27.12 29.91 -4.52
N ASP A 124 -26.82 30.37 -3.31
CA ASP A 124 -25.96 29.66 -2.34
C ASP A 124 -26.54 28.27 -2.00
N LEU A 125 -27.87 28.14 -1.90
CA LEU A 125 -28.54 26.87 -1.67
C LEU A 125 -28.41 25.90 -2.85
N VAL A 126 -28.40 26.40 -4.09
CA VAL A 126 -28.16 25.56 -5.28
C VAL A 126 -26.72 25.04 -5.28
N GLU A 127 -25.74 25.89 -4.99
CA GLU A 127 -24.32 25.50 -4.90
C GLU A 127 -24.09 24.42 -3.83
N VAL A 128 -24.63 24.61 -2.62
CA VAL A 128 -24.52 23.60 -1.54
C VAL A 128 -25.16 22.27 -1.93
N ARG A 129 -26.27 22.29 -2.69
CA ARG A 129 -26.92 21.06 -3.17
C ARG A 129 -26.04 20.32 -4.18
N GLU A 130 -25.40 21.04 -5.09
CA GLU A 130 -24.47 20.45 -6.05
C GLU A 130 -23.25 19.84 -5.36
N ASP A 131 -22.69 20.53 -4.36
CA ASP A 131 -21.55 20.01 -3.61
C ASP A 131 -21.91 18.80 -2.74
N PHE A 132 -23.10 18.80 -2.14
CA PHE A 132 -23.61 17.63 -1.45
C PHE A 132 -23.82 16.45 -2.41
N GLN A 133 -24.27 16.71 -3.65
CA GLN A 133 -24.38 15.68 -4.68
C GLN A 133 -23.01 15.09 -5.04
N LYS A 134 -22.00 15.93 -5.30
CA LYS A 134 -20.62 15.48 -5.57
C LYS A 134 -20.04 14.66 -4.41
N MET A 135 -20.31 15.08 -3.16
CA MET A 135 -19.86 14.35 -1.98
C MET A 135 -20.47 12.94 -1.91
N ARG A 136 -21.77 12.79 -2.23
CA ARG A 136 -22.42 11.47 -2.29
C ARG A 136 -21.80 10.57 -3.34
N GLU A 137 -21.49 11.11 -4.51
CA GLU A 137 -20.82 10.36 -5.59
C GLU A 137 -19.42 9.90 -5.19
N LEU A 138 -18.64 10.77 -4.55
CA LEU A 138 -17.32 10.43 -4.01
C LEU A 138 -17.39 9.34 -2.93
N VAL A 139 -18.38 9.40 -2.03
CA VAL A 139 -18.59 8.37 -1.01
C VAL A 139 -18.94 7.03 -1.66
N ALA A 140 -19.83 7.02 -2.67
CA ALA A 140 -20.19 5.80 -3.39
C ALA A 140 -19.00 5.20 -4.17
N GLU A 141 -18.15 6.04 -4.78
CA GLU A 141 -16.91 5.61 -5.44
C GLU A 141 -15.94 4.98 -4.44
N ASN A 142 -15.67 5.67 -3.32
CA ASN A 142 -14.78 5.16 -2.27
C ASN A 142 -15.26 3.83 -1.69
N GLU A 143 -16.56 3.66 -1.49
CA GLU A 143 -17.14 2.41 -1.00
C GLU A 143 -16.91 1.27 -2.00
N ARG A 144 -17.08 1.51 -3.30
CA ARG A 144 -16.77 0.51 -4.34
C ARG A 144 -15.28 0.15 -4.36
N GLN A 145 -14.41 1.13 -4.19
CA GLN A 145 -12.97 0.91 -4.09
C GLN A 145 -12.60 0.08 -2.86
N ARG A 146 -13.20 0.36 -1.70
CA ARG A 146 -13.04 -0.41 -0.47
C ARG A 146 -13.44 -1.87 -0.68
N GLN A 147 -14.62 -2.11 -1.25
CA GLN A 147 -15.09 -3.48 -1.56
C GLN A 147 -14.16 -4.20 -2.54
N GLY A 148 -13.66 -3.50 -3.58
CA GLY A 148 -12.68 -4.05 -4.51
C GLY A 148 -11.35 -4.42 -3.84
N LEU A 149 -10.89 -3.63 -2.86
CA LEU A 149 -9.70 -3.94 -2.06
C LEU A 149 -9.94 -5.14 -1.13
N GLU A 150 -11.11 -5.24 -0.50
CA GLU A 150 -11.47 -6.39 0.34
C GLU A 150 -11.50 -7.69 -0.45
N HIS A 151 -12.10 -7.67 -1.64
CA HIS A 151 -12.12 -8.82 -2.53
C HIS A 151 -10.69 -9.29 -2.91
N ARG A 152 -9.83 -8.35 -3.32
CA ARG A 152 -8.42 -8.65 -3.65
C ARG A 152 -7.64 -9.18 -2.45
N MET A 153 -7.93 -8.68 -1.24
CA MET A 153 -7.31 -9.16 -0.01
C MET A 153 -7.71 -10.62 0.28
N SER A 154 -8.99 -10.97 0.12
CA SER A 154 -9.46 -12.35 0.24
C SER A 154 -8.86 -13.28 -0.82
N GLU A 155 -8.71 -12.82 -2.07
CA GLU A 155 -8.00 -13.59 -3.11
C GLU A 155 -6.54 -13.85 -2.74
N LEU A 156 -5.83 -12.83 -2.23
CA LEU A 156 -4.44 -12.96 -1.77
C LEU A 156 -4.34 -13.93 -0.58
N GLU A 157 -5.26 -13.88 0.36
CA GLU A 157 -5.31 -14.80 1.50
C GLU A 157 -5.53 -16.26 1.04
N ASN A 158 -6.46 -16.48 0.10
CA ASN A 158 -6.68 -17.81 -0.48
C ASN A 158 -5.41 -18.33 -1.21
N ASN A 159 -4.78 -17.49 -2.03
CA ASN A 159 -3.55 -17.87 -2.74
C ASN A 159 -2.41 -18.21 -1.76
N LEU A 160 -2.29 -17.49 -0.65
CA LEU A 160 -1.31 -17.80 0.40
C LEU A 160 -1.62 -19.14 1.08
N LEU A 161 -2.90 -19.45 1.34
CA LEU A 161 -3.30 -20.74 1.90
C LEU A 161 -2.99 -21.90 0.93
N GLU A 162 -3.24 -21.72 -0.37
CA GLU A 162 -2.88 -22.70 -1.40
C GLU A 162 -1.37 -22.95 -1.46
N ILE A 163 -0.55 -21.88 -1.51
CA ILE A 163 0.92 -21.99 -1.51
C ILE A 163 1.42 -22.68 -0.26
N ARG A 164 0.90 -22.34 0.93
CA ARG A 164 1.24 -23.00 2.20
C ARG A 164 0.87 -24.49 2.18
N GLY A 165 -0.30 -24.82 1.60
CA GLY A 165 -0.73 -26.20 1.40
C GLY A 165 0.23 -26.98 0.52
N SER A 166 0.59 -26.44 -0.65
CA SER A 166 1.56 -27.06 -1.57
C SER A 166 2.94 -27.24 -0.92
N LEU A 167 3.45 -26.21 -0.23
CA LEU A 167 4.75 -26.27 0.43
C LEU A 167 4.79 -27.35 1.52
N ARG A 168 3.70 -27.51 2.29
CA ARG A 168 3.58 -28.58 3.30
C ARG A 168 3.63 -29.97 2.65
N VAL A 169 2.95 -30.16 1.52
CA VAL A 169 2.97 -31.43 0.78
C VAL A 169 4.39 -31.73 0.27
N THR A 170 5.05 -30.75 -0.36
CA THR A 170 6.42 -30.92 -0.86
C THR A 170 7.42 -31.20 0.26
N TYR A 171 7.37 -30.44 1.35
CA TYR A 171 8.23 -30.65 2.53
C TYR A 171 8.07 -32.07 3.11
N THR A 172 6.83 -32.53 3.26
CA THR A 172 6.55 -33.89 3.75
C THR A 172 7.12 -34.95 2.81
N GLY A 173 6.98 -34.77 1.49
CA GLY A 173 7.54 -35.68 0.48
C GLY A 173 9.07 -35.73 0.53
N MET A 174 9.75 -34.58 0.60
CA MET A 174 11.21 -34.54 0.72
C MET A 174 11.71 -35.13 2.03
N HIS A 175 11.00 -34.90 3.13
CA HIS A 175 11.33 -35.51 4.41
C HIS A 175 11.26 -37.05 4.36
N GLN A 176 10.23 -37.60 3.70
CA GLN A 176 10.12 -39.04 3.46
C GLN A 176 11.29 -39.57 2.61
N LEU A 177 11.61 -38.90 1.49
CA LEU A 177 12.73 -39.27 0.62
C LEU A 177 14.09 -39.24 1.35
N ALA A 178 14.33 -38.24 2.20
CA ALA A 178 15.53 -38.17 3.02
C ALA A 178 15.62 -39.35 4.00
N GLY A 179 14.50 -39.72 4.62
CA GLY A 179 14.41 -40.92 5.46
C GLY A 179 14.74 -42.21 4.69
N GLU A 180 14.23 -42.35 3.46
CA GLU A 180 14.54 -43.48 2.57
C GLU A 180 16.03 -43.56 2.20
N CYS A 181 16.71 -42.40 2.11
CA CYS A 181 18.14 -42.30 1.87
C CYS A 181 19.02 -42.43 3.14
N GLY A 182 18.41 -42.74 4.29
CA GLY A 182 19.12 -42.86 5.57
C GLY A 182 19.56 -41.52 6.18
N VAL A 183 19.06 -40.40 5.65
CA VAL A 183 19.30 -39.08 6.23
C VAL A 183 18.26 -38.83 7.32
N THR A 184 18.73 -38.77 8.55
CA THR A 184 17.89 -38.42 9.70
C THR A 184 17.65 -36.92 9.70
N THR A 185 16.41 -36.51 9.44
CA THR A 185 15.97 -35.12 9.57
C THR A 185 14.90 -35.03 10.65
N THR A 186 14.81 -33.90 11.32
CA THR A 186 13.81 -33.68 12.38
C THR A 186 12.68 -32.82 11.82
N ILE A 187 11.45 -33.35 11.83
CA ILE A 187 10.27 -32.54 11.54
C ILE A 187 10.02 -31.62 12.75
N PRO A 188 10.07 -30.28 12.59
CA PRO A 188 9.62 -29.39 13.63
C PRO A 188 8.12 -29.63 13.89
N ALA A 189 7.72 -29.78 15.15
CA ALA A 189 6.33 -30.10 15.49
C ALA A 189 5.33 -29.01 15.06
N ASN A 190 5.80 -27.77 14.88
CA ASN A 190 4.97 -26.65 14.48
C ASN A 190 5.83 -25.64 13.70
N PRO A 191 6.10 -25.88 12.41
CA PRO A 191 6.93 -24.97 11.64
C PRO A 191 6.13 -23.69 11.40
N ASP A 192 6.58 -22.59 12.01
CA ASP A 192 6.29 -21.29 11.44
C ASP A 192 6.97 -21.18 10.05
N GLU A 193 6.59 -20.17 9.26
CA GLU A 193 7.09 -20.02 7.88
C GLU A 193 8.62 -19.91 7.81
N PHE A 194 9.22 -19.29 8.82
CA PHE A 194 10.67 -19.14 8.93
C PHE A 194 11.35 -20.47 9.23
N SER A 195 10.78 -21.25 10.15
CA SER A 195 11.25 -22.58 10.53
C SER A 195 11.15 -23.54 9.35
N LEU A 196 10.07 -23.48 8.57
CA LEU A 196 9.91 -24.33 7.39
C LEU A 196 10.98 -24.02 6.33
N THR A 197 11.29 -22.73 6.14
CA THR A 197 12.33 -22.29 5.20
C THR A 197 13.73 -22.72 5.66
N SER A 198 14.04 -22.58 6.96
CA SER A 198 15.31 -23.06 7.54
C SER A 198 15.43 -24.58 7.43
N SER A 199 14.39 -25.32 7.83
CA SER A 199 14.38 -26.78 7.72
C SER A 199 14.45 -27.26 6.28
N LEU A 200 13.90 -26.50 5.31
CA LEU A 200 14.03 -26.81 3.89
C LEU A 200 15.47 -26.61 3.40
N ALA A 201 16.14 -25.54 3.80
CA ALA A 201 17.54 -25.30 3.46
C ALA A 201 18.46 -26.36 4.08
N GLU A 202 18.22 -26.75 5.33
CA GLU A 202 18.92 -27.85 6.01
C GLU A 202 18.70 -29.19 5.29
N LEU A 203 17.45 -29.49 4.92
CA LEU A 203 17.09 -30.70 4.19
C LEU A 203 17.75 -30.73 2.80
N ALA A 204 17.73 -29.62 2.07
CA ALA A 204 18.39 -29.50 0.77
C ALA A 204 19.90 -29.74 0.89
N THR A 205 20.56 -29.11 1.87
CA THR A 205 21.98 -29.33 2.15
C THR A 205 22.27 -30.79 2.49
N ALA A 206 21.42 -31.41 3.32
CA ALA A 206 21.59 -32.82 3.67
C ALA A 206 21.39 -33.76 2.48
N MET A 207 20.50 -33.42 1.55
CA MET A 207 20.28 -34.16 0.31
C MET A 207 21.44 -34.00 -0.69
N GLU A 208 22.09 -32.82 -0.75
CA GLU A 208 23.29 -32.58 -1.57
C GLU A 208 24.49 -33.43 -1.12
N GLU A 209 24.56 -33.81 0.16
CA GLU A 209 25.61 -34.69 0.69
C GLU A 209 25.43 -36.17 0.30
N ILE A 210 24.21 -36.60 -0.09
CA ILE A 210 23.92 -38.02 -0.39
C ILE A 210 24.73 -38.51 -1.59
N PRO A 211 24.72 -37.85 -2.78
CA PRO A 211 25.51 -38.29 -3.92
C PRO A 211 27.01 -38.34 -3.61
N SER A 212 27.52 -37.35 -2.86
CA SER A 212 28.94 -37.30 -2.47
C SER A 212 29.33 -38.49 -1.59
N LYS A 213 28.55 -38.76 -0.53
CA LYS A 213 28.78 -39.93 0.35
C LYS A 213 28.62 -41.25 -0.38
N HIS A 214 27.66 -41.35 -1.30
CA HIS A 214 27.47 -42.55 -2.10
C HIS A 214 28.63 -42.78 -3.07
N ALA A 215 29.12 -41.73 -3.74
CA ALA A 215 30.28 -41.81 -4.61
C ALA A 215 31.56 -42.19 -3.84
N ALA A 216 31.78 -41.61 -2.66
CA ALA A 216 32.88 -41.98 -1.78
C ALA A 216 32.80 -43.45 -1.37
N ARG A 217 31.61 -43.92 -0.93
CA ARG A 217 31.39 -45.31 -0.57
C ARG A 217 31.63 -46.27 -1.75
N ILE A 218 31.14 -45.95 -2.95
CA ILE A 218 31.42 -46.73 -4.16
C ILE A 218 32.92 -46.77 -4.45
N GLY A 219 33.62 -45.65 -4.30
CA GLY A 219 35.08 -45.59 -4.46
C GLY A 219 35.82 -46.50 -3.46
N ASP A 220 35.41 -46.49 -2.20
CA ASP A 220 35.96 -47.35 -1.15
C ASP A 220 35.64 -48.83 -1.40
N GLU A 221 34.39 -49.17 -1.72
CA GLU A 221 33.97 -50.54 -2.05
C GLU A 221 34.71 -51.08 -3.28
N THR A 222 34.84 -50.26 -4.33
CA THR A 222 35.56 -50.61 -5.56
C THR A 222 37.05 -50.79 -5.31
N SER A 223 37.69 -49.88 -4.58
CA SER A 223 39.12 -49.96 -4.27
C SER A 223 39.44 -51.15 -3.37
N ASN A 224 38.62 -51.43 -2.36
CA ASN A 224 38.74 -52.63 -1.52
C ASN A 224 38.54 -53.92 -2.33
N GLY A 225 37.57 -53.92 -3.26
CA GLY A 225 37.35 -55.02 -4.20
C GLY A 225 38.58 -55.28 -5.07
N ILE A 226 39.12 -54.23 -5.69
CA ILE A 226 40.35 -54.31 -6.51
C ILE A 226 41.54 -54.79 -5.69
N TYR A 227 41.75 -54.26 -4.47
CA TYR A 227 42.84 -54.68 -3.59
C TYR A 227 42.71 -56.16 -3.21
N THR A 228 41.51 -56.59 -2.81
CA THR A 228 41.23 -57.99 -2.45
C THR A 228 41.47 -58.92 -3.63
N TRP A 229 40.99 -58.54 -4.81
CA TRP A 229 41.20 -59.31 -6.04
C TRP A 229 42.68 -59.38 -6.41
N ALA A 230 43.41 -58.26 -6.37
CA ALA A 230 44.85 -58.22 -6.61
C ALA A 230 45.64 -59.10 -5.62
N CYS A 231 45.31 -59.06 -4.32
CA CYS A 231 45.89 -59.95 -3.33
C CYS A 231 45.62 -61.43 -3.63
N HIS A 232 44.40 -61.76 -4.07
CA HIS A 232 44.03 -63.12 -4.45
C HIS A 232 44.80 -63.59 -5.68
N VAL A 233 44.87 -62.77 -6.73
CA VAL A 233 45.66 -63.06 -7.94
C VAL A 233 47.13 -63.28 -7.58
N LEU A 234 47.73 -62.41 -6.77
CA LEU A 234 49.12 -62.59 -6.31
C LEU A 234 49.32 -63.88 -5.51
N ALA A 235 48.37 -64.26 -4.66
CA ALA A 235 48.41 -65.53 -3.94
C ALA A 235 48.32 -66.74 -4.90
N CYS A 236 47.45 -66.69 -5.91
CA CYS A 236 47.33 -67.71 -6.95
C CYS A 236 48.62 -67.83 -7.78
N VAL A 237 49.21 -66.72 -8.22
CA VAL A 237 50.48 -66.72 -8.95
C VAL A 237 51.61 -67.30 -8.10
N ARG A 238 51.68 -66.97 -6.80
CA ARG A 238 52.66 -67.54 -5.87
C ARG A 238 52.53 -69.05 -5.71
N LEU A 239 51.30 -69.57 -5.75
CA LEU A 239 51.03 -71.02 -5.68
C LEU A 239 51.41 -71.74 -6.98
N ALA A 240 51.15 -71.13 -8.14
CA ALA A 240 51.48 -71.70 -9.44
C ALA A 240 52.97 -71.64 -9.78
N HIS A 241 53.67 -70.58 -9.33
CA HIS A 241 55.08 -70.32 -9.62
C HIS A 241 55.86 -70.02 -8.33
N PRO A 242 56.17 -71.04 -7.51
CA PRO A 242 56.84 -70.84 -6.22
C PRO A 242 58.27 -70.28 -6.35
N ASP A 243 58.92 -70.48 -7.50
CA ASP A 243 60.27 -69.97 -7.80
C ASP A 243 60.28 -68.50 -8.27
N LEU A 244 59.09 -67.91 -8.47
CA LEU A 244 58.94 -66.55 -8.94
C LEU A 244 59.13 -65.56 -7.78
N ASP A 245 60.14 -64.71 -7.88
CA ASP A 245 60.39 -63.62 -6.93
C ASP A 245 59.38 -62.47 -7.14
N LEU A 246 58.17 -62.64 -6.60
CA LEU A 246 57.09 -61.65 -6.68
C LEU A 246 57.48 -60.29 -6.11
N LEU A 247 58.34 -60.27 -5.08
CA LEU A 247 58.80 -59.01 -4.49
C LEU A 247 59.63 -58.22 -5.51
N ARG A 248 60.58 -58.89 -6.17
CA ARG A 248 61.38 -58.28 -7.24
C ARG A 248 60.52 -57.82 -8.42
N ILE A 249 59.48 -58.57 -8.77
CA ILE A 249 58.57 -58.19 -9.86
C ILE A 249 57.74 -56.95 -9.49
N LEU A 250 57.23 -56.89 -8.26
CA LEU A 250 56.47 -55.73 -7.77
C LEU A 250 57.36 -54.48 -7.63
N ASP A 251 58.59 -54.64 -7.12
CA ASP A 251 59.54 -53.53 -6.95
C ASP A 251 60.02 -52.96 -8.29
N GLN A 252 60.16 -53.79 -9.32
CA GLN A 252 60.52 -53.34 -10.67
C GLN A 252 59.34 -52.73 -11.43
N GLY A 253 58.12 -52.98 -10.97
CA GLY A 253 56.89 -52.51 -11.60
C GLY A 253 56.80 -52.89 -13.08
N ALA A 254 56.11 -52.05 -13.85
CA ALA A 254 55.89 -52.24 -15.29
C ALA A 254 57.17 -52.14 -16.16
N ALA A 255 58.35 -51.88 -15.58
CA ALA A 255 59.60 -51.70 -16.32
C ALA A 255 60.35 -53.02 -16.62
N ASN A 256 59.87 -54.17 -16.12
CA ASN A 256 60.47 -55.47 -16.40
C ASN A 256 59.72 -56.20 -17.53
N ASP A 257 60.42 -56.58 -18.60
CA ASP A 257 59.85 -57.38 -19.71
C ASP A 257 59.23 -58.71 -19.23
N ALA A 258 59.72 -59.27 -18.12
CA ALA A 258 59.10 -60.45 -17.50
C ALA A 258 57.69 -60.16 -16.94
N CYS A 259 57.42 -58.92 -16.55
CA CYS A 259 56.10 -58.49 -16.09
C CYS A 259 55.10 -58.45 -17.26
N LYS A 260 55.56 -58.13 -18.48
CA LYS A 260 54.69 -58.11 -19.67
C LYS A 260 54.07 -59.47 -19.97
N GLY A 261 54.88 -60.54 -19.93
CA GLY A 261 54.38 -61.91 -20.15
C GLY A 261 53.34 -62.34 -19.12
N MET A 262 53.58 -62.02 -17.84
CA MET A 262 52.60 -62.30 -16.79
C MET A 262 51.34 -61.43 -16.88
N MET A 263 51.45 -60.16 -17.28
CA MET A 263 50.27 -59.31 -17.47
C MET A 263 49.40 -59.81 -18.62
N GLU A 264 49.99 -60.34 -19.70
CA GLU A 264 49.23 -60.99 -20.78
C GLU A 264 48.50 -62.24 -20.25
N GLU A 265 49.15 -63.13 -19.49
CA GLU A 265 48.47 -64.30 -18.89
C GLU A 265 47.36 -63.92 -17.89
N VAL A 266 47.59 -62.88 -17.06
CA VAL A 266 46.57 -62.39 -16.13
C VAL A 266 45.42 -61.70 -16.87
N SER A 267 45.71 -61.02 -17.99
CA SER A 267 44.67 -60.42 -18.86
C SER A 267 43.81 -61.50 -19.49
N ASP A 268 44.42 -62.54 -20.05
CA ASP A 268 43.71 -63.69 -20.62
C ASP A 268 42.88 -64.43 -19.55
N LEU A 269 43.43 -64.58 -18.35
CA LEU A 269 42.69 -65.14 -17.21
C LEU A 269 41.51 -64.24 -16.81
N GLY A 270 41.71 -62.92 -16.79
CA GLY A 270 40.67 -61.93 -16.52
C GLY A 270 39.52 -62.01 -17.54
N GLU A 271 39.83 -62.10 -18.83
CA GLU A 271 38.83 -62.30 -19.89
C GLU A 271 38.10 -63.64 -19.78
N SER A 272 38.79 -64.70 -19.35
CA SER A 272 38.16 -66.02 -19.15
C SER A 272 37.22 -66.08 -17.94
N VAL A 273 37.43 -65.20 -16.95
CA VAL A 273 36.69 -65.15 -15.69
C VAL A 273 35.54 -64.14 -15.72
N LEU A 274 35.62 -63.08 -16.55
CA LEU A 274 34.56 -62.08 -16.72
C LEU A 274 33.14 -62.68 -16.93
N PRO A 275 32.95 -63.71 -17.78
CA PRO A 275 31.63 -64.34 -17.96
C PRO A 275 31.03 -64.98 -16.70
N LEU A 276 31.83 -65.26 -15.67
CA LEU A 276 31.34 -65.83 -14.40
C LEU A 276 30.67 -64.78 -13.49
N PHE A 277 30.87 -63.49 -13.77
CA PHE A 277 30.34 -62.38 -12.96
C PHE A 277 29.23 -61.59 -13.67
N GLU A 278 28.99 -61.83 -14.97
CA GLU A 278 27.92 -61.17 -15.75
C GLU A 278 26.57 -61.92 -15.69
N GLY A 279 26.39 -62.87 -14.76
CA GLY A 279 25.12 -63.60 -14.53
C GLY A 279 24.37 -63.13 -13.29
#